data_AF-A0A6P1T2L0-F1
#
_entry.id   AF-A0A6P1T2L0-F1
#
_cell.length_a   1.000
_cell.length_b   1.000
_cell.length_c   1.000
_cell.angle_alpha   90.00
_cell.angle_beta   90.00
_cell.angle_gamma   90.00
#
_symmetry.space_group_name_H-M   'P 1'
#
loop_
_entity.id
_entity.type
_entity.pdbx_description
1 polymer ?
#
loop_
_entity_poly.entity_id
_entity_poly.type
_entity_poly.pdbx_seq_one_letter_code
_entity_poly.pdbx_strand_id
1 'polypeptide(L)'
;MEGDPLAAGRAWPGAKWYGRDGTGGRAMDREEGATDKPKGAWLPGQTAERGYYATGRYVVVRKIGGEPSAEEARLLAMLYDEASTQWRGLHEVRFKLLGLLPLATVGVLGFGLGVEGVQKGVLAMIVSGLGFGVTRGLQIYDRRNSELYNALISRGRRIEAEMGVVTGVYLGRPSAETRAISHGVGTAWVYNSVKYAWAAAFVAAAVQVVLAVAAR
;
A
#
# COMPACT_ATOMS: atom_id res chain seq x y z
N MET A 1 27.03 -39.13 -6.32
CA MET A 1 25.63 -38.83 -6.71
C MET A 1 25.14 -37.75 -5.77
N GLU A 2 25.21 -36.53 -6.26
CA GLU A 2 24.84 -35.28 -5.57
C GLU A 2 23.34 -35.07 -5.80
N GLY A 3 22.56 -34.92 -4.74
CA GLY A 3 21.11 -34.72 -4.81
C GLY A 3 20.76 -33.23 -4.80
N ASP A 4 20.08 -32.79 -5.86
CA ASP A 4 19.59 -31.43 -6.08
C ASP A 4 18.54 -31.02 -5.01
N PRO A 5 18.79 -29.96 -4.20
CA PRO A 5 17.86 -29.50 -3.17
C PRO A 5 16.71 -28.63 -3.69
N LEU A 6 16.57 -28.40 -5.01
CA LEU A 6 15.55 -27.49 -5.56
C LEU A 6 14.23 -28.15 -6.04
N ALA A 7 14.06 -29.46 -5.88
CA ALA A 7 12.90 -30.17 -6.42
C ALA A 7 11.60 -30.13 -5.58
N ALA A 8 11.53 -29.42 -4.44
CA ALA A 8 10.35 -29.41 -3.57
C ALA A 8 9.55 -28.10 -3.64
N GLY A 9 8.98 -27.82 -4.82
CA GLY A 9 7.92 -26.82 -4.97
C GLY A 9 6.63 -27.23 -4.26
N ARG A 10 6.52 -26.97 -2.95
CA ARG A 10 5.24 -27.03 -2.23
C ARG A 10 4.61 -25.64 -2.20
N ALA A 11 3.48 -25.53 -2.90
CA ALA A 11 2.56 -24.40 -2.77
C ALA A 11 2.16 -24.24 -1.30
N TRP A 12 2.22 -23.01 -0.79
CA TRP A 12 1.85 -22.67 0.59
C TRP A 12 0.33 -22.81 0.79
N PRO A 13 -0.14 -23.74 1.63
CA PRO A 13 -1.57 -23.86 1.93
C PRO A 13 -1.94 -22.79 2.95
N GLY A 14 -2.61 -21.72 2.50
CA GLY A 14 -3.20 -20.74 3.43
C GLY A 14 -3.14 -19.26 3.02
N ALA A 15 -2.57 -18.90 1.87
CA ALA A 15 -2.61 -17.52 1.38
C ALA A 15 -4.01 -17.15 0.85
N LYS A 16 -4.98 -16.95 1.76
CA LYS A 16 -6.20 -16.20 1.42
C LYS A 16 -5.80 -14.74 1.24
N TRP A 17 -5.63 -14.35 -0.02
CA TRP A 17 -5.55 -12.96 -0.44
C TRP A 17 -6.80 -12.23 0.05
N TYR A 18 -6.67 -11.36 1.05
CA TYR A 18 -7.79 -10.56 1.51
C TYR A 18 -8.09 -9.48 0.47
N GLY A 19 -9.27 -9.63 -0.12
CA GLY A 19 -9.85 -8.74 -1.09
C GLY A 19 -10.07 -7.33 -0.55
N ARG A 20 -9.95 -6.43 -1.50
CA ARG A 20 -10.46 -5.07 -1.57
C ARG A 20 -11.93 -4.97 -1.16
N ASP A 21 -12.20 -4.20 -0.12
CA ASP A 21 -13.45 -3.42 0.01
C ASP A 21 -13.31 -2.30 1.05
N GLY A 22 -13.14 -1.09 0.54
CA GLY A 22 -13.51 0.11 1.26
C GLY A 22 -14.98 0.39 0.99
N THR A 23 -15.85 -0.05 1.89
CA THR A 23 -17.19 0.52 2.12
C THR A 23 -17.55 0.24 3.56
N GLY A 24 -17.80 1.30 4.33
CA GLY A 24 -18.39 1.17 5.66
C GLY A 24 -19.85 0.76 5.57
N GLY A 25 -20.34 0.07 6.60
CA GLY A 25 -21.78 -0.01 6.87
C GLY A 25 -22.26 -1.34 7.41
N ARG A 26 -22.53 -1.33 8.72
CA ARG A 26 -23.66 -1.98 9.42
C ARG A 26 -23.72 -3.52 9.53
N ALA A 27 -23.64 -3.95 10.79
CA ALA A 27 -24.46 -4.96 11.45
C ALA A 27 -24.74 -6.27 10.69
N MET A 28 -24.06 -7.32 11.13
CA MET A 28 -24.75 -8.59 11.39
C MET A 28 -24.41 -9.03 12.80
N ASP A 29 -25.35 -8.76 13.69
CA ASP A 29 -25.58 -9.59 14.85
C ASP A 29 -25.98 -10.98 14.36
N ARG A 30 -25.10 -11.96 14.59
CA ARG A 30 -25.49 -13.35 14.80
C ARG A 30 -24.42 -14.03 15.62
N GLU A 31 -24.73 -14.20 16.90
CA GLU A 31 -24.03 -15.13 17.79
C GLU A 31 -24.01 -16.52 17.15
N GLU A 32 -22.83 -17.15 17.14
CA GLU A 32 -22.66 -18.57 17.48
C GLU A 32 -21.16 -18.90 17.48
N GLY A 33 -20.68 -19.49 18.57
CA GLY A 33 -19.36 -20.14 18.62
C GLY A 33 -18.30 -19.42 19.42
N ALA A 34 -18.51 -19.34 20.74
CA ALA A 34 -17.41 -19.24 21.69
C ALA A 34 -16.37 -20.32 21.39
N THR A 35 -15.16 -19.92 20.99
CA THR A 35 -13.96 -20.72 21.17
C THR A 35 -13.05 -19.95 22.10
N ASP A 36 -12.76 -20.58 23.23
CA ASP A 36 -11.90 -20.12 24.29
C ASP A 36 -10.62 -19.49 23.74
N LYS A 37 -10.39 -18.23 24.09
CA LYS A 37 -9.02 -17.74 24.17
C LYS A 37 -8.38 -18.45 25.34
N PRO A 38 -7.29 -19.23 25.18
CA PRO A 38 -6.57 -19.73 26.34
C PRO A 38 -5.96 -18.52 27.06
N LYS A 39 -6.57 -18.13 28.19
CA LYS A 39 -5.88 -17.42 29.27
C LYS A 39 -4.92 -18.41 29.93
N GLY A 40 -3.87 -18.79 29.22
CA GLY A 40 -2.84 -19.70 29.70
C GLY A 40 -1.72 -18.91 30.36
N ALA A 41 -1.60 -19.04 31.67
CA ALA A 41 -0.33 -18.79 32.35
C ALA A 41 0.74 -19.73 31.75
N TRP A 42 1.95 -19.22 31.54
CA TRP A 42 3.07 -20.01 31.02
C TRP A 42 3.44 -21.13 32.00
N LEU A 43 3.46 -22.37 31.55
CA LEU A 43 4.00 -23.49 32.32
C LEU A 43 5.55 -23.41 32.34
N PRO A 44 6.21 -23.63 33.49
CA PRO A 44 7.68 -23.66 33.56
C PRO A 44 8.22 -24.83 32.72
N GLY A 45 9.17 -24.55 31.82
CA GLY A 45 9.90 -25.59 31.09
C GLY A 45 9.50 -25.82 29.63
N GLN A 46 8.56 -25.05 29.05
CA GLN A 46 8.39 -25.07 27.60
C GLN A 46 9.54 -24.32 26.91
N THR A 47 10.52 -25.05 26.37
CA THR A 47 11.48 -24.49 25.40
C THR A 47 10.71 -24.07 24.16
N ALA A 48 10.68 -22.76 23.92
CA ALA A 48 10.02 -22.12 22.81
C ALA A 48 10.52 -22.65 21.45
N GLU A 49 9.85 -23.66 20.87
CA GLU A 49 10.05 -23.99 19.47
C GLU A 49 9.78 -22.76 18.60
N ARG A 50 10.71 -22.50 17.67
CA ARG A 50 10.78 -21.33 16.80
C ARG A 50 9.73 -21.46 15.68
N GLY A 51 8.49 -21.08 15.96
CA GLY A 51 7.42 -21.02 14.97
C GLY A 51 7.27 -19.63 14.36
N TYR A 52 7.47 -19.49 13.05
CA TYR A 52 7.14 -18.28 12.30
C TYR A 52 5.77 -18.44 11.64
N TYR A 53 4.76 -17.72 12.13
CA TYR A 53 3.49 -17.61 11.42
C TYR A 53 3.45 -16.29 10.65
N ALA A 54 3.55 -16.38 9.32
CA ALA A 54 3.26 -15.26 8.42
C ALA A 54 1.73 -15.09 8.29
N THR A 55 1.04 -14.82 9.41
CA THR A 55 -0.36 -14.39 9.36
C THR A 55 -0.38 -12.91 9.06
N GLY A 56 -0.96 -12.54 7.92
CA GLY A 56 -0.81 -11.24 7.24
C GLY A 56 -1.25 -9.95 7.96
N ARG A 57 -1.22 -9.87 9.30
CA ARG A 57 -1.38 -8.58 10.02
C ARG A 57 -0.49 -8.36 11.23
N TYR A 58 0.20 -9.35 11.80
CA TYR A 58 1.10 -9.11 12.95
C TYR A 58 2.28 -10.08 12.95
N VAL A 59 3.49 -9.55 13.11
CA VAL A 59 4.65 -10.33 13.55
C VAL A 59 4.58 -10.37 15.06
N VAL A 60 4.20 -11.53 15.61
CA VAL A 60 4.37 -11.79 17.03
C VAL A 60 5.87 -11.95 17.26
N VAL A 61 6.52 -10.89 17.72
CA VAL A 61 7.90 -11.00 18.19
C VAL A 61 7.85 -11.73 19.52
N ARG A 62 8.16 -13.03 19.49
CA ARG A 62 8.51 -13.74 20.71
C ARG A 62 9.91 -13.25 21.10
N LYS A 63 10.09 -12.82 22.35
CA LYS A 63 11.41 -12.47 22.91
C LYS A 63 12.34 -13.64 22.64
N ILE A 64 13.28 -13.47 21.72
CA ILE A 64 14.35 -14.44 21.51
C ILE A 64 15.18 -14.37 22.79
N GLY A 65 15.26 -15.47 23.53
CA GLY A 65 16.11 -15.53 24.71
C GLY A 65 17.57 -15.52 24.26
N GLY A 66 18.32 -14.49 24.67
CA GLY A 66 19.75 -14.33 24.38
C GLY A 66 20.05 -13.01 23.67
N GLU A 67 21.15 -12.35 24.05
CA GLU A 67 21.69 -11.26 23.24
C GLU A 67 22.23 -11.83 21.92
N PRO A 68 22.02 -11.15 20.78
CA PRO A 68 22.56 -11.59 19.50
C PRO A 68 24.09 -11.64 19.60
N SER A 69 24.69 -12.67 18.99
CA SER A 69 26.14 -12.70 18.81
C SER A 69 26.62 -11.47 18.03
N ALA A 70 27.90 -11.13 18.14
CA ALA A 70 28.46 -9.98 17.43
C ALA A 70 28.28 -10.07 15.90
N GLU A 71 28.28 -11.28 15.34
CA GLU A 71 28.03 -11.53 13.92
C GLU A 71 26.55 -11.33 13.55
N GLU A 72 25.62 -11.89 14.35
CA GLU A 72 24.18 -11.70 14.15
C GLU A 72 23.80 -10.22 14.28
N ALA A 73 24.34 -9.51 15.27
CA ALA A 73 24.10 -8.08 15.46
C ALA A 73 24.56 -7.26 14.24
N ARG A 74 25.72 -7.60 13.65
CA ARG A 74 26.19 -6.97 12.41
C ARG A 74 25.27 -7.26 11.24
N LEU A 75 24.86 -8.51 11.05
CA LEU A 75 23.93 -8.90 9.97
C LEU A 75 22.58 -8.17 10.11
N LEU A 76 22.03 -8.12 11.32
CA LEU A 76 20.78 -7.41 11.61
C LEU A 76 20.92 -5.92 11.31
N ALA A 77 22.02 -5.29 11.69
CA ALA A 77 22.28 -3.88 11.37
C ALA A 77 22.33 -3.63 9.84
N MET A 78 22.97 -4.51 9.06
CA MET A 78 22.97 -4.39 7.59
C MET A 78 21.56 -4.54 7.00
N LEU A 79 20.80 -5.54 7.45
CA LEU A 79 19.42 -5.75 6.99
C LEU A 79 18.50 -4.58 7.37
N TYR A 80 18.74 -3.98 8.53
CA TYR A 80 18.03 -2.80 9.00
C TYR A 80 18.30 -1.59 8.10
N ASP A 81 19.56 -1.36 7.73
CA ASP A 81 19.93 -0.28 6.83
C ASP A 81 19.32 -0.47 5.44
N GLU A 82 19.38 -1.67 4.88
CA GLU A 82 18.76 -2.01 3.60
C GLU A 82 17.23 -1.81 3.65
N ALA A 83 16.56 -2.28 4.70
CA ALA A 83 15.13 -2.06 4.88
C ALA A 83 14.78 -0.56 4.96
N SER A 84 15.61 0.23 5.63
CA SER A 84 15.45 1.69 5.78
C SER A 84 15.71 2.44 4.48
N THR A 85 16.66 1.98 3.67
CA THR A 85 16.93 2.51 2.34
C THR A 85 15.79 2.19 1.38
N GLN A 86 15.29 0.96 1.34
CA GLN A 86 14.13 0.59 0.53
C GLN A 86 12.86 1.35 0.96
N TRP A 87 12.66 1.51 2.27
CA TRP A 87 11.53 2.26 2.82
C TRP A 87 11.54 3.73 2.39
N ARG A 88 12.71 4.41 2.49
CA ARG A 88 12.90 5.79 1.99
C ARG A 88 12.64 5.88 0.50
N GLY A 89 13.18 4.94 -0.30
CA GLY A 89 12.99 4.92 -1.75
C GLY A 89 11.53 4.83 -2.16
N LEU A 90 10.74 3.93 -1.54
CA LEU A 90 9.30 3.85 -1.80
C LEU A 90 8.56 5.14 -1.46
N HIS A 91 8.95 5.78 -0.36
CA HIS A 91 8.32 7.02 0.09
C HIS A 91 8.62 8.19 -0.85
N GLU A 92 9.87 8.28 -1.32
CA GLU A 92 10.29 9.30 -2.28
C GLU A 92 9.55 9.19 -3.62
N VAL A 93 9.47 7.98 -4.18
CA VAL A 93 8.72 7.74 -5.43
C VAL A 93 7.25 8.11 -5.26
N ARG A 94 6.63 7.71 -4.15
CA ARG A 94 5.23 8.08 -3.85
C ARG A 94 5.03 9.59 -3.81
N PHE A 95 5.90 10.33 -3.13
CA PHE A 95 5.79 11.79 -3.07
C PHE A 95 5.98 12.45 -4.43
N LYS A 96 6.94 12.00 -5.23
CA LYS A 96 7.13 12.49 -6.60
C LYS A 96 5.88 12.28 -7.44
N LEU A 97 5.26 11.10 -7.36
CA LEU A 97 4.02 10.80 -8.07
C LEU A 97 2.84 11.66 -7.58
N LEU A 98 2.67 11.80 -6.27
CA LEU A 98 1.59 12.60 -5.67
C LEU A 98 1.73 14.10 -5.95
N GLY A 99 2.96 14.61 -6.08
CA GLY A 99 3.21 16.00 -6.47
C GLY A 99 3.07 16.23 -7.98
N LEU A 100 3.62 15.34 -8.80
CA LEU A 100 3.62 15.50 -10.26
C LEU A 100 2.24 15.35 -10.87
N LEU A 101 1.43 14.41 -10.39
CA LEU A 101 0.13 14.09 -10.99
C LEU A 101 -0.86 15.28 -10.97
N PRO A 102 -1.09 15.98 -9.85
CA PRO A 102 -1.94 17.18 -9.83
C PRO A 102 -1.38 18.30 -10.71
N LEU A 103 -0.06 18.54 -10.68
CA LEU A 103 0.57 19.59 -11.48
C LEU A 103 0.42 19.32 -12.98
N ALA A 104 0.69 18.09 -13.42
CA ALA A 104 0.50 17.69 -14.81
C ALA A 104 -0.97 17.80 -15.23
N THR A 105 -1.92 17.43 -14.35
CA THR A 105 -3.35 17.54 -14.61
C THR A 105 -3.77 18.99 -14.79
N VAL A 106 -3.37 19.88 -13.88
CA VAL A 106 -3.63 21.32 -14.00
C VAL A 106 -2.99 21.90 -15.25
N GLY A 107 -1.76 21.50 -15.57
CA GLY A 107 -1.07 21.95 -16.77
C GLY A 107 -1.82 21.57 -18.07
N VAL A 108 -2.19 20.30 -18.20
CA VAL A 108 -2.88 19.82 -19.41
C VAL A 108 -4.30 20.37 -19.50
N LEU A 109 -5.07 20.36 -18.42
CA LEU A 109 -6.46 20.83 -18.44
C LEU A 109 -6.54 22.36 -18.52
N GLY A 110 -5.69 23.08 -17.80
CA GLY A 110 -5.72 24.54 -17.70
C GLY A 110 -5.16 25.25 -18.92
N PHE A 111 -4.14 24.68 -19.58
CA PHE A 111 -3.49 25.32 -20.74
C PHE A 111 -3.70 24.57 -22.06
N GLY A 112 -4.02 23.27 -22.02
CA GLY A 112 -4.04 22.41 -23.20
C GLY A 112 -5.42 22.18 -23.83
N LEU A 113 -6.51 22.40 -23.11
CA LEU A 113 -7.86 22.02 -23.54
C LEU A 113 -8.82 23.21 -23.78
N GLY A 114 -8.34 24.26 -24.47
CA GLY A 114 -9.23 25.29 -25.03
C GLY A 114 -10.00 24.72 -26.23
N VAL A 115 -11.27 24.36 -26.03
CA VAL A 115 -12.07 23.64 -27.04
C VAL A 115 -12.92 24.58 -27.88
N GLU A 116 -12.56 24.71 -29.15
CA GLU A 116 -13.40 25.29 -30.20
C GLU A 116 -13.41 24.35 -31.41
N GLY A 117 -14.60 23.96 -31.85
CA GLY A 117 -14.81 23.07 -32.99
C GLY A 117 -14.67 21.57 -32.69
N VAL A 118 -15.26 20.76 -33.58
CA VAL A 118 -15.41 19.31 -33.42
C VAL A 118 -14.05 18.60 -33.28
N GLN A 119 -13.05 18.95 -34.10
CA GLN A 119 -11.74 18.28 -34.08
C GLN A 119 -11.01 18.47 -32.74
N LYS A 120 -10.98 19.69 -32.21
CA LYS A 120 -10.40 19.96 -30.88
C LYS A 120 -11.20 19.26 -29.78
N GLY A 121 -12.52 19.18 -29.91
CA GLY A 121 -13.39 18.45 -28.99
C GLY A 121 -13.06 16.97 -28.91
N VAL A 122 -12.93 16.30 -30.06
CA VAL A 122 -12.55 14.88 -30.12
C VAL A 122 -11.17 14.65 -29.52
N LEU A 123 -10.19 15.52 -29.83
CA LEU A 123 -8.85 15.43 -29.25
C LEU A 123 -8.89 15.59 -27.73
N ALA A 124 -9.66 16.55 -27.21
CA ALA A 124 -9.83 16.76 -25.78
C ALA A 124 -10.45 15.55 -25.07
N MET A 125 -11.41 14.86 -25.71
CA MET A 125 -11.94 13.59 -25.20
C MET A 125 -10.87 12.51 -25.11
N ILE A 126 -10.06 12.33 -26.17
CA ILE A 126 -8.99 11.32 -26.21
C ILE A 126 -7.97 11.59 -25.09
N VAL A 127 -7.48 12.83 -25.00
CA VAL A 127 -6.50 13.24 -23.99
C VAL A 127 -7.07 13.04 -22.58
N SER A 128 -8.34 13.41 -22.36
CA SER A 128 -8.98 13.25 -21.05
C SER A 128 -9.15 11.78 -20.66
N GLY A 129 -9.53 10.91 -21.61
CA GLY A 129 -9.61 9.47 -21.39
C GLY A 129 -8.26 8.85 -21.04
N LEU A 130 -7.20 9.24 -21.75
CA LEU A 130 -5.83 8.81 -21.45
C LEU A 130 -5.37 9.30 -20.07
N GLY A 131 -5.60 10.57 -19.73
CA GLY A 131 -5.28 11.14 -18.42
C GLY A 131 -5.97 10.40 -17.27
N PHE A 132 -7.24 10.06 -17.45
CA PHE A 132 -7.98 9.23 -16.49
C PHE A 132 -7.36 7.83 -16.35
N GLY A 133 -7.04 7.17 -17.47
CA GLY A 133 -6.41 5.85 -17.50
C GLY A 133 -5.05 5.82 -16.77
N VAL A 134 -4.17 6.78 -17.07
CA VAL A 134 -2.87 6.94 -16.40
C VAL A 134 -3.05 7.16 -14.90
N THR A 135 -3.98 8.04 -14.52
CA THR A 135 -4.30 8.29 -13.10
C THR A 135 -4.74 7.01 -12.39
N ARG A 136 -5.55 6.19 -13.05
CA ARG A 136 -6.01 4.91 -12.50
C ARG A 136 -4.86 3.91 -12.36
N GLY A 137 -3.97 3.83 -13.34
CA GLY A 137 -2.76 3.00 -13.29
C GLY A 137 -1.86 3.39 -12.13
N LEU A 138 -1.60 4.69 -11.95
CA LEU A 138 -0.84 5.23 -10.83
C LEU A 138 -1.48 4.90 -9.47
N GLN A 139 -2.81 4.97 -9.38
CA GLN A 139 -3.52 4.59 -8.15
C GLN A 139 -3.36 3.10 -7.81
N ILE A 140 -3.29 2.21 -8.82
CA ILE A 140 -3.05 0.77 -8.60
C ILE A 140 -1.62 0.54 -8.15
N TYR A 141 -0.67 1.18 -8.82
CA TYR A 141 0.75 1.16 -8.45
C TYR A 141 0.96 1.62 -7.00
N ASP A 142 0.32 2.72 -6.58
CA ASP A 142 0.44 3.24 -5.22
C ASP A 142 -0.12 2.29 -4.14
N ARG A 143 -1.19 1.55 -4.47
CA ARG A 143 -1.71 0.48 -3.61
C ARG A 143 -0.69 -0.64 -3.45
N ARG A 144 -0.05 -1.07 -4.55
CA ARG A 144 1.02 -2.07 -4.49
C ARG A 144 2.21 -1.58 -3.65
N ASN A 145 2.60 -0.31 -3.80
CA ASN A 145 3.64 0.28 -2.96
C ASN A 145 3.24 0.30 -1.47
N SER A 146 1.96 0.45 -1.15
CA SER A 146 1.48 0.37 0.24
C SER A 146 1.65 -1.03 0.84
N GLU A 147 1.45 -2.07 0.04
CA GLU A 147 1.70 -3.45 0.46
C GLU A 147 3.18 -3.70 0.73
N LEU A 148 4.06 -3.26 -0.17
CA LEU A 148 5.52 -3.36 0.00
C LEU A 148 6.00 -2.56 1.21
N TYR A 149 5.49 -1.35 1.37
CA TYR A 149 5.75 -0.49 2.53
C TYR A 149 5.40 -1.20 3.84
N ASN A 150 4.20 -1.80 3.94
CA ASN A 150 3.79 -2.52 5.14
C ASN A 150 4.68 -3.74 5.42
N ALA A 151 5.10 -4.45 4.37
CA ALA A 151 6.03 -5.57 4.50
C ALA A 151 7.41 -5.12 5.03
N LEU A 152 7.94 -3.99 4.56
CA LEU A 152 9.21 -3.43 5.05
C LEU A 152 9.10 -2.96 6.50
N ILE A 153 8.02 -2.27 6.87
CA ILE A 153 7.78 -1.89 8.27
C ILE A 153 7.76 -3.13 9.17
N SER A 154 7.10 -4.20 8.72
CA SER A 154 7.04 -5.46 9.47
C SER A 154 8.41 -6.10 9.65
N ARG A 155 9.29 -6.04 8.63
CA ARG A 155 10.67 -6.54 8.71
C ARG A 155 11.51 -5.68 9.63
N GLY A 156 11.44 -4.36 9.52
CA GLY A 156 12.13 -3.42 10.39
C GLY A 156 11.77 -3.62 11.86
N ARG A 157 10.47 -3.78 12.17
CA ARG A 157 9.99 -4.09 13.53
C ARG A 157 10.60 -5.37 14.09
N ARG A 158 10.70 -6.39 13.24
CA ARG A 158 11.29 -7.67 13.63
C ARG A 158 12.77 -7.50 13.94
N ILE A 159 13.53 -6.81 13.08
CA ILE A 159 14.95 -6.57 13.28
C ILE A 159 15.20 -5.77 14.57
N GLU A 160 14.44 -4.70 14.81
CA GLU A 160 14.55 -3.92 16.05
C GLU A 160 14.31 -4.78 17.29
N ALA A 161 13.30 -5.65 17.24
CA ALA A 161 12.99 -6.52 18.35
C ALA A 161 14.07 -7.59 18.60
N GLU A 162 14.67 -8.14 17.53
CA GLU A 162 15.81 -9.07 17.62
C GLU A 162 17.07 -8.40 18.16
N MET A 163 17.25 -7.09 17.91
CA MET A 163 18.33 -6.28 18.49
C MET A 163 18.01 -5.74 19.89
N GLY A 164 16.82 -5.99 20.45
CA GLY A 164 16.40 -5.44 21.74
C GLY A 164 16.10 -3.93 21.73
N VAL A 165 15.93 -3.32 20.56
CA VAL A 165 15.60 -1.89 20.40
C VAL A 165 14.09 -1.71 20.59
N VAL A 166 13.69 -0.97 21.63
CA VAL A 166 12.26 -0.77 21.97
C VAL A 166 11.67 0.53 21.42
N THR A 167 12.51 1.52 21.09
CA THR A 167 12.11 2.85 20.61
C THR A 167 12.65 3.17 19.21
N GLY A 168 12.76 2.15 18.36
CA GLY A 168 13.24 2.31 16.99
C GLY A 168 12.20 2.94 16.06
N VAL A 169 12.62 3.26 14.83
CA VAL A 169 11.79 3.92 13.80
C VAL A 169 10.57 3.06 13.43
N TYR A 170 10.66 1.74 13.55
CA TYR A 170 9.61 0.82 13.14
C TYR A 170 8.67 0.38 14.29
N LEU A 171 9.22 -0.01 15.44
CA LEU A 171 8.48 -0.44 16.65
C LEU A 171 7.92 0.76 17.40
N GLY A 172 8.72 1.82 17.55
CA GLY A 172 8.31 3.07 18.20
C GLY A 172 7.40 3.94 17.34
N ARG A 173 7.06 3.50 16.12
CA ARG A 173 6.24 4.27 15.19
C ARG A 173 4.83 4.50 15.76
N PRO A 174 4.39 5.76 15.94
CA PRO A 174 3.04 6.05 16.37
C PRO A 174 2.01 5.61 15.32
N SER A 175 0.91 5.03 15.79
CA SER A 175 -0.27 4.81 14.95
C SER A 175 -0.99 6.13 14.72
N ALA A 176 -1.64 6.30 13.56
CA ALA A 176 -2.48 7.46 13.34
C ALA A 176 -3.59 7.54 14.40
N GLU A 177 -3.69 8.67 15.09
CA GLU A 177 -4.69 8.90 16.14
C GLU A 177 -6.12 8.92 15.59
N THR A 178 -6.27 9.39 14.34
CA THR A 178 -7.58 9.49 13.69
C THR A 178 -7.56 8.92 12.27
N ARG A 179 -8.72 8.44 11.82
CA ARG A 179 -8.89 7.97 10.43
C ARG A 179 -8.76 9.10 9.41
N ALA A 180 -9.07 10.34 9.80
CA ALA A 180 -8.95 11.50 8.92
C ALA A 180 -7.49 11.79 8.54
N ILE A 181 -6.55 11.53 9.46
CA ILE A 181 -5.11 11.70 9.25
C ILE A 181 -4.50 10.41 8.67
N SER A 182 -5.31 9.38 8.39
CA SER A 182 -4.79 8.16 7.79
C SER A 182 -4.28 8.43 6.38
N HIS A 183 -3.09 7.90 6.10
CA HIS A 183 -2.41 8.07 4.82
C HIS A 183 -3.31 7.69 3.62
N GLY A 184 -4.14 6.64 3.78
CA GLY A 184 -5.04 6.18 2.74
C GLY A 184 -6.17 7.15 2.39
N VAL A 185 -6.63 7.98 3.34
CA VAL A 185 -7.63 9.00 3.08
C VAL A 185 -7.03 10.14 2.26
N GLY A 186 -5.85 10.62 2.65
CA GLY A 186 -5.14 11.68 1.92
C GLY A 186 -4.85 11.30 0.47
N THR A 187 -4.30 10.11 0.23
CA THR A 187 -4.02 9.64 -1.14
C THR A 187 -5.32 9.43 -1.94
N ALA A 188 -6.38 8.93 -1.31
CA ALA A 188 -7.69 8.78 -1.97
C ALA A 188 -8.23 10.13 -2.46
N TRP A 189 -8.14 11.20 -1.66
CA TRP A 189 -8.56 12.54 -2.06
C TRP A 189 -7.81 13.05 -3.30
N VAL A 190 -6.48 12.93 -3.32
CA VAL A 190 -5.66 13.36 -4.47
C VAL A 190 -6.07 12.61 -5.73
N TYR A 191 -6.06 11.27 -5.70
CA TYR A 191 -6.40 10.46 -6.87
C TYR A 191 -7.84 10.65 -7.33
N ASN A 192 -8.80 10.76 -6.41
CA ASN A 192 -10.20 10.95 -6.79
C ASN A 192 -10.42 12.33 -7.40
N SER A 193 -9.84 13.39 -6.85
CA SER A 193 -9.94 14.74 -7.41
C SER A 193 -9.42 14.80 -8.84
N VAL A 194 -8.23 14.22 -9.09
CA VAL A 194 -7.65 14.18 -10.44
C VAL A 194 -8.51 13.36 -11.41
N LYS A 195 -9.00 12.19 -10.99
CA LYS A 195 -9.93 11.39 -11.83
C LYS A 195 -11.20 12.16 -12.18
N TYR A 196 -11.79 12.86 -11.21
CA TYR A 196 -12.99 13.66 -11.46
C TYR A 196 -12.71 14.82 -12.40
N ALA A 197 -11.54 15.46 -12.30
CA ALA A 197 -11.14 16.50 -13.25
C ALA A 197 -11.05 15.95 -14.69
N TRP A 198 -10.41 14.80 -14.90
CA TRP A 198 -10.36 14.16 -16.21
C TRP A 198 -11.74 13.73 -16.73
N ALA A 199 -12.58 13.16 -15.86
CA ALA A 199 -13.94 12.77 -16.23
C ALA A 199 -14.79 13.99 -16.63
N ALA A 200 -14.69 15.09 -15.88
CA ALA A 200 -15.38 16.34 -16.18
C ALA A 200 -14.91 16.93 -17.52
N ALA A 201 -13.59 16.95 -17.78
CA ALA A 201 -13.03 17.42 -19.05
C ALA A 201 -13.51 16.57 -20.24
N PHE A 202 -13.58 15.25 -20.07
CA PHE A 202 -14.12 14.34 -21.08
C PHE A 202 -15.59 14.67 -21.41
N VAL A 203 -16.43 14.82 -20.38
CA VAL A 203 -17.86 15.13 -20.54
C VAL A 203 -18.04 16.50 -21.19
N ALA A 204 -17.30 17.52 -20.75
CA ALA A 204 -17.35 18.85 -21.32
C ALA A 204 -16.99 18.84 -22.82
N ALA A 205 -15.90 18.15 -23.18
CA ALA A 205 -15.50 18.01 -24.57
C ALA A 205 -16.55 17.27 -25.42
N ALA A 206 -17.15 16.21 -24.88
CA ALA A 206 -18.21 15.47 -25.56
C ALA A 206 -19.44 16.35 -25.83
N VAL A 207 -19.88 17.13 -24.83
CA VAL A 207 -20.99 18.08 -24.99
C VAL A 207 -20.69 19.11 -26.06
N GLN A 208 -19.49 19.68 -26.07
CA GLN A 208 -19.07 20.66 -27.08
C GLN A 208 -19.09 20.07 -28.50
N VAL A 209 -18.62 18.83 -28.67
CA VAL A 209 -18.69 18.13 -29.96
C VAL A 209 -20.14 17.97 -30.42
N VAL A 210 -21.03 17.53 -29.53
CA VAL A 210 -22.46 17.34 -29.85
C VAL A 210 -23.10 18.66 -30.28
N LEU A 211 -22.87 19.75 -29.53
CA LEU A 211 -23.38 21.07 -29.87
C LEU A 211 -22.83 21.57 -31.22
N ALA A 212 -21.54 21.39 -31.48
CA ALA A 212 -20.90 21.82 -32.72
C ALA A 212 -21.37 21.02 -33.95
N VAL A 213 -21.77 19.75 -33.77
CA VAL A 213 -22.38 18.94 -34.83
C VAL A 213 -23.83 19.37 -35.07
N ALA A 214 -24.60 19.64 -34.01
CA ALA A 214 -26.01 20.03 -34.13
C ALA A 214 -26.23 21.43 -34.74
N ALA A 215 -25.21 22.30 -34.69
CA ALA A 215 -25.26 23.65 -35.26
C ALA A 215 -24.91 23.71 -36.77
N ARG A 216 -24.62 22.56 -37.41
CA ARG A 216 -24.32 22.45 -38.84
C ARG A 216 -25.54 21.95 -39.60
#